data_AF-A0A939TXF3-F1
#
_entry.id   AF-A0A939TXF3-F1
#
_cell.length_a   1.000
_cell.length_b   1.000
_cell.length_c   1.000
_cell.angle_alpha   90.00
_cell.angle_beta   90.00
_cell.angle_gamma   90.00
#
_symmetry.space_group_name_H-M   'P 1'
#
loop_
_entity.id
_entity.type
_entity.pdbx_description
1 polymer ?
#
loop_
_entity_poly.entity_id
_entity_poly.type
_entity_poly.pdbx_seq_one_letter_code
_entity_poly.pdbx_strand_id
1 'polypeptide(L)'
;MGNMLRIYCKNTGTSLEFQEGVTLAEALTCFEFDRPCDILCAKVNNVTQGLKYRAFNSRDVEFLDYRSYAGRSAYCRSLCFLLSKAAHDTFPGSKIKMRRPISKGYYCELCKGSPVTPEDVERIKSRMKEIVEGNAPFKRVEVRNEEAIRIFSSLGYDDKVKLLETSGQPYIRYHTLEGSPDYYYDALVPSAGYLKVWELSPYEDGMLLRVPDRHAPDRLTPFEPQPKTFEVFRENMRWNAIMHLDNVGDVNHACEKGHAGELIQVAEALQEKKIVKIAEEIEERYRNGSLRLVLITGPSSSGKTTVTKRLSTQLMACGLRPVSVSTDDYFVNRLDTPRFPDGSFDFDNFDTVDHDAMQEDLLKLLNGEEVSVPEYNFVTGLREFNGKTLKVDDGTVLLVEGIHALNPALTAKIPDEAKYKIFINTIISISLDDHNCIPTSDNRLLRRIVRDFNKGAFTARETISNWPNVRRAEVKWIYPFQETADVLFNSAYLVEFAVIRVHAEQILSTVPRNCPEYSEANRLLKFLSYFTPVSDREIPPTSLLREFVGGSSFKY
;
A
#
# COMPACT_ATOMS: atom_id res chain seq x y z
N MET A 1 8.98 10.83 -48.05
CA MET A 1 7.86 10.14 -47.39
C MET A 1 8.28 9.91 -45.95
N GLY A 2 7.54 10.44 -44.98
CA GLY A 2 7.84 10.14 -43.58
C GLY A 2 7.58 8.66 -43.32
N ASN A 3 8.44 8.03 -42.52
CA ASN A 3 8.23 6.65 -42.12
C ASN A 3 6.89 6.53 -41.40
N MET A 4 6.14 5.49 -41.74
CA MET A 4 4.86 5.18 -41.12
C MET A 4 5.05 4.09 -40.07
N LEU A 5 4.31 4.22 -38.96
CA LEU A 5 4.22 3.21 -37.91
C LEU A 5 2.79 2.73 -37.76
N ARG A 6 2.62 1.52 -37.22
CA ARG A 6 1.32 0.91 -36.96
C ARG A 6 1.01 0.94 -35.47
N ILE A 7 -0.13 1.50 -35.08
CA ILE A 7 -0.65 1.38 -33.71
C ILE A 7 -1.80 0.37 -33.72
N TYR A 8 -1.67 -0.70 -32.95
CA TYR A 8 -2.77 -1.61 -32.63
C TYR A 8 -3.46 -1.14 -31.35
N CYS A 9 -4.74 -0.77 -31.44
CA CYS A 9 -5.54 -0.34 -30.30
C CYS A 9 -6.26 -1.54 -29.69
N LYS A 10 -5.90 -1.90 -28.46
CA LYS A 10 -6.53 -3.01 -27.73
C LYS A 10 -7.99 -2.74 -27.39
N ASN A 11 -8.38 -1.47 -27.22
CA ASN A 11 -9.77 -1.11 -26.91
C ASN A 11 -10.73 -1.41 -28.07
N THR A 12 -10.25 -1.31 -29.32
CA THR A 12 -11.06 -1.54 -30.53
C THR A 12 -10.74 -2.87 -31.22
N GLY A 13 -9.59 -3.47 -30.93
CA GLY A 13 -9.07 -4.64 -31.65
C GLY A 13 -8.61 -4.32 -33.08
N THR A 14 -8.39 -3.05 -33.42
CA THR A 14 -8.03 -2.60 -34.78
C THR A 14 -6.64 -1.98 -34.84
N SER A 15 -6.08 -1.85 -36.05
CA SER A 15 -4.83 -1.13 -36.29
C SER A 15 -5.01 0.02 -37.25
N LEU A 16 -4.32 1.12 -36.98
CA LEU A 16 -4.22 2.27 -37.88
C LEU A 16 -2.75 2.65 -38.09
N GLU A 17 -2.46 3.28 -39.22
CA GLU A 17 -1.12 3.76 -39.54
C GLU A 17 -1.00 5.26 -39.28
N PHE A 18 0.15 5.68 -38.77
CA PHE A 18 0.44 7.04 -38.40
C PHE A 18 1.85 7.44 -38.84
N GLN A 19 2.10 8.74 -38.96
CA GLN A 19 3.45 9.26 -39.13
C GLN A 19 4.27 9.00 -37.86
N GLU A 20 5.57 8.70 -38.03
CA GLU A 20 6.50 8.64 -36.90
C GLU A 20 6.45 9.93 -36.07
N GLY A 21 6.44 9.78 -34.75
CA GLY A 21 6.35 10.87 -33.79
C GLY A 21 4.93 11.23 -33.35
N VAL A 22 3.88 10.57 -33.89
CA VAL A 22 2.48 10.77 -33.46
C VAL A 22 2.35 10.62 -31.94
N THR A 23 1.59 11.52 -31.32
CA THR A 23 1.25 11.41 -29.90
C THR A 23 0.09 10.47 -29.67
N LEU A 24 0.00 9.87 -28.48
CA LEU A 24 -1.17 9.05 -28.12
C LEU A 24 -2.46 9.88 -28.06
N ALA A 25 -2.37 11.17 -27.73
CA ALA A 25 -3.50 12.09 -27.78
C ALA A 25 -4.04 12.26 -29.21
N GLU A 26 -3.17 12.44 -30.20
CA GLU A 26 -3.56 12.50 -31.61
C GLU A 26 -4.13 11.16 -32.08
N ALA A 27 -3.43 10.05 -31.81
CA ALA A 27 -3.88 8.72 -32.21
C ALA A 27 -5.24 8.34 -31.60
N LEU A 28 -5.50 8.74 -30.35
CA LEU A 28 -6.79 8.52 -29.67
C LEU A 28 -7.97 9.09 -30.46
N THR A 29 -7.80 10.22 -31.16
CA THR A 29 -8.88 10.84 -31.94
C THR A 29 -9.33 9.99 -33.14
N CYS A 30 -8.47 9.06 -33.59
CA CYS A 30 -8.73 8.21 -34.75
C CYS A 30 -9.37 6.84 -34.41
N PHE A 31 -9.44 6.46 -33.13
CA PHE A 31 -10.04 5.20 -32.68
C PHE A 31 -11.40 5.40 -32.04
N GLU A 32 -12.45 4.78 -32.57
CA GLU A 32 -13.81 4.88 -32.02
C GLU A 32 -14.12 3.71 -31.07
N PHE A 33 -14.41 4.02 -29.80
CA PHE A 33 -14.85 3.08 -28.77
C PHE A 33 -15.61 3.83 -27.68
N ASP A 34 -16.34 3.11 -26.83
CA ASP A 34 -17.07 3.70 -25.71
C ASP A 34 -16.12 4.36 -24.68
N ARG A 35 -16.43 5.59 -24.29
CA ARG A 35 -15.61 6.43 -23.40
C ARG A 35 -16.51 7.06 -22.33
N PRO A 36 -16.95 6.29 -21.32
CA PRO A 36 -17.80 6.81 -20.27
C PRO A 36 -17.08 7.82 -19.36
N CYS A 37 -15.74 7.87 -19.43
CA CYS A 37 -14.90 8.80 -18.70
C CYS A 37 -13.77 9.30 -19.62
N ASP A 38 -13.19 10.45 -19.28
CA ASP A 38 -12.02 10.97 -19.99
C ASP A 38 -10.86 9.96 -19.95
N ILE A 39 -10.21 9.78 -21.09
CA ILE A 39 -8.97 8.98 -21.17
C ILE A 39 -7.85 9.81 -20.55
N LEU A 40 -7.15 9.22 -19.59
CA LEU A 40 -6.14 9.90 -18.77
C LEU A 40 -4.71 9.50 -19.15
N CYS A 41 -4.53 8.25 -19.55
CA CYS A 41 -3.24 7.68 -19.93
C CYS A 41 -3.44 6.46 -20.83
N ALA A 42 -2.37 5.77 -21.18
CA ALA A 42 -2.43 4.52 -21.93
C ALA A 42 -1.30 3.56 -21.52
N LYS A 43 -1.48 2.27 -21.77
CA LYS A 43 -0.38 1.29 -21.77
C LYS A 43 0.15 1.14 -23.19
N VAL A 44 1.45 1.33 -23.38
CA VAL A 44 2.17 1.12 -24.63
C VAL A 44 3.04 -0.12 -24.45
N ASN A 45 2.74 -1.20 -25.15
CA ASN A 45 3.36 -2.52 -24.94
C ASN A 45 3.37 -2.90 -23.45
N ASN A 46 2.22 -2.76 -22.79
CA ASN A 46 2.01 -2.98 -21.35
C ASN A 46 2.76 -2.01 -20.41
N VAL A 47 3.44 -0.96 -20.89
CA VAL A 47 4.07 0.06 -20.03
C VAL A 47 3.20 1.33 -20.00
N THR A 48 2.84 1.81 -18.81
CA THR A 48 2.06 3.05 -18.66
C THR A 48 2.80 4.28 -19.21
N GLN A 49 2.10 5.07 -20.01
CA GLN A 49 2.56 6.30 -20.63
C GLN A 49 1.45 7.37 -20.56
N GLY A 50 1.84 8.64 -20.45
CA GLY A 50 0.92 9.76 -20.59
C GLY A 50 0.52 10.00 -22.05
N LEU A 51 -0.59 10.71 -22.28
CA LEU A 51 -1.10 10.91 -23.65
C LEU A 51 -0.20 11.75 -24.56
N LYS A 52 0.76 12.50 -23.98
CA LYS A 52 1.79 13.24 -24.73
C LYS A 52 2.97 12.36 -25.17
N TYR A 53 2.94 11.06 -24.89
CA TYR A 53 3.94 10.12 -25.38
C TYR A 53 3.93 10.07 -26.91
N ARG A 54 5.12 10.12 -27.52
CA ARG A 54 5.33 10.03 -28.97
C ARG A 54 5.76 8.63 -29.37
N ALA A 55 5.04 8.02 -30.30
CA ALA A 55 5.40 6.74 -30.87
C ALA A 55 6.38 6.93 -32.03
N PHE A 56 7.50 6.21 -32.02
CA PHE A 56 8.49 6.19 -33.11
C PHE A 56 8.64 4.80 -33.75
N ASN A 57 7.89 3.83 -33.27
CA ASN A 57 7.87 2.45 -33.75
C ASN A 57 6.43 1.94 -33.61
N SER A 58 6.10 0.84 -34.29
CA SER A 58 4.80 0.19 -34.11
C SER A 58 4.59 -0.27 -32.68
N ARG A 59 3.37 -0.10 -32.15
CA ARG A 59 3.03 -0.38 -30.73
C ARG A 59 1.63 -0.94 -30.57
N ASP A 60 1.47 -1.71 -29.50
CA ASP A 60 0.17 -2.05 -28.93
C ASP A 60 -0.19 -1.00 -27.88
N VAL A 61 -1.38 -0.41 -28.01
CA VAL A 61 -1.86 0.66 -27.14
C VAL A 61 -3.20 0.29 -26.52
N GLU A 62 -3.30 0.40 -25.20
CA GLU A 62 -4.56 0.30 -24.45
C GLU A 62 -4.81 1.65 -23.76
N PHE A 63 -5.84 2.38 -24.18
CA PHE A 63 -6.26 3.63 -23.59
C PHE A 63 -7.04 3.41 -22.30
N LEU A 64 -6.74 4.21 -21.29
CA LEU A 64 -7.19 3.99 -19.93
C LEU A 64 -7.83 5.24 -19.32
N ASP A 65 -9.01 5.04 -18.73
CA ASP A 65 -9.73 6.05 -17.95
C ASP A 65 -9.46 5.91 -16.43
N TYR A 66 -10.14 6.72 -15.62
CA TYR A 66 -10.02 6.75 -14.17
C TYR A 66 -10.34 5.41 -13.47
N ARG A 67 -11.14 4.53 -14.07
CA ARG A 67 -11.55 3.25 -13.45
C ARG A 67 -10.39 2.26 -13.41
N SER A 68 -9.40 2.44 -14.28
CA SER A 68 -8.13 1.69 -14.26
C SER A 68 -7.20 2.17 -13.13
N TYR A 69 -6.36 1.28 -12.59
CA TYR A 69 -5.36 1.67 -11.59
C TYR A 69 -4.36 2.71 -12.12
N ALA A 70 -3.91 2.57 -13.37
CA ALA A 70 -2.97 3.49 -14.00
C ALA A 70 -3.60 4.88 -14.24
N GLY A 71 -4.84 4.93 -14.74
CA GLY A 71 -5.57 6.18 -14.94
C GLY A 71 -5.85 6.92 -13.64
N ARG A 72 -6.31 6.21 -12.60
CA ARG A 72 -6.44 6.78 -11.24
C ARG A 72 -5.12 7.31 -10.71
N SER A 73 -4.03 6.58 -10.90
CA SER A 73 -2.70 7.03 -10.44
C SER A 73 -2.24 8.29 -11.18
N ALA A 74 -2.47 8.39 -12.49
CA ALA A 74 -2.17 9.58 -13.27
C ALA A 74 -3.01 10.79 -12.81
N TYR A 75 -4.30 10.58 -12.54
CA TYR A 75 -5.18 11.61 -11.97
C TYR A 75 -4.66 12.10 -10.62
N CYS A 76 -4.46 11.20 -9.66
CA CYS A 76 -4.08 11.55 -8.30
C CYS A 76 -2.73 12.27 -8.26
N ARG A 77 -1.71 11.82 -9.01
CA ARG A 77 -0.41 12.51 -9.08
C ARG A 77 -0.54 13.92 -9.65
N SER A 78 -1.34 14.09 -10.70
CA SER A 78 -1.59 15.41 -11.29
C SER A 78 -2.34 16.32 -10.32
N LEU A 79 -3.25 15.77 -9.52
CA LEU A 79 -3.95 16.49 -8.47
C LEU A 79 -3.02 16.90 -7.32
N CYS A 80 -2.09 16.04 -6.90
CA CYS A 80 -1.05 16.41 -5.94
C CYS A 80 -0.19 17.56 -6.48
N PHE A 81 0.17 17.55 -7.78
CA PHE A 81 0.94 18.63 -8.38
C PHE A 81 0.13 19.93 -8.41
N LEU A 82 -1.15 19.85 -8.76
CA LEU A 82 -2.07 21.00 -8.71
C LEU A 82 -2.13 21.60 -7.30
N LEU A 83 -2.30 20.76 -6.27
CA LEU A 83 -2.32 21.21 -4.88
C LEU A 83 -0.98 21.84 -4.46
N SER A 84 0.15 21.24 -4.84
CA SER A 84 1.47 21.77 -4.52
C SER A 84 1.70 23.15 -5.15
N LYS A 85 1.36 23.30 -6.43
CA LYS A 85 1.41 24.57 -7.14
C LYS A 85 0.52 25.63 -6.48
N ALA A 86 -0.72 25.27 -6.18
CA ALA A 86 -1.68 26.20 -5.57
C ALA A 86 -1.26 26.64 -4.16
N ALA A 87 -0.69 25.74 -3.37
CA ALA A 87 -0.14 26.06 -2.05
C ALA A 87 1.06 27.02 -2.17
N HIS A 88 1.97 26.77 -3.11
CA HIS A 88 3.12 27.65 -3.36
C HIS A 88 2.69 29.06 -3.80
N ASP A 89 1.70 29.17 -4.69
CA ASP A 89 1.16 30.46 -5.14
C ASP A 89 0.50 31.24 -4.00
N THR A 90 -0.22 30.53 -3.13
CA THR A 90 -0.99 31.14 -2.02
C THR A 90 -0.10 31.53 -0.85
N PHE A 91 0.93 30.72 -0.57
CA PHE A 91 1.88 30.88 0.53
C PHE A 91 3.32 30.67 0.02
N PRO A 92 3.93 31.69 -0.61
CA PRO A 92 5.30 31.62 -1.08
C PRO A 92 6.27 31.26 0.05
N GLY A 93 7.20 30.34 -0.22
CA GLY A 93 8.17 29.84 0.75
C GLY A 93 7.64 28.75 1.71
N SER A 94 6.35 28.43 1.67
CA SER A 94 5.82 27.26 2.37
C SER A 94 6.24 25.95 1.69
N LYS A 95 6.27 24.87 2.47
CA LYS A 95 6.43 23.51 1.96
C LYS A 95 5.14 22.72 2.18
N ILE A 96 4.77 21.91 1.20
CA ILE A 96 3.63 21.01 1.33
C ILE A 96 4.12 19.57 1.25
N LYS A 97 3.73 18.77 2.24
CA LYS A 97 4.11 17.37 2.31
C LYS A 97 2.88 16.49 2.13
N MET A 98 2.84 15.77 1.02
CA MET A 98 1.88 14.72 0.71
C MET A 98 2.30 13.48 1.49
N ARG A 99 1.57 13.16 2.55
CA ARG A 99 1.97 12.07 3.42
C ARG A 99 1.33 10.76 3.00
N ARG A 100 0.01 10.65 3.08
CA ARG A 100 -0.65 9.34 2.98
C ARG A 100 -2.07 9.34 2.47
N PRO A 101 -2.49 8.19 1.89
CA PRO A 101 -3.88 7.84 1.78
C PRO A 101 -4.55 7.67 3.17
N ILE A 102 -5.43 8.59 3.56
CA ILE A 102 -6.31 8.48 4.75
C ILE A 102 -7.74 8.70 4.29
N SER A 103 -8.68 7.90 4.79
CA SER A 103 -10.09 7.96 4.36
C SER A 103 -10.22 7.96 2.82
N LYS A 104 -9.37 7.19 2.13
CA LYS A 104 -9.30 7.07 0.66
C LYS A 104 -8.93 8.39 -0.09
N GLY A 105 -8.55 9.45 0.62
CA GLY A 105 -7.95 10.71 0.11
C GLY A 105 -6.50 10.88 0.61
N TYR A 106 -5.85 12.02 0.41
CA TYR A 106 -4.47 12.29 0.83
C TYR A 106 -4.43 13.27 2.00
N TYR A 107 -3.77 12.92 3.10
CA TYR A 107 -3.41 13.88 4.14
C TYR A 107 -2.21 14.71 3.69
N CYS A 108 -2.34 16.02 3.82
CA CYS A 108 -1.40 17.02 3.36
C CYS A 108 -1.02 17.95 4.52
N GLU A 109 0.27 18.03 4.80
CA GLU A 109 0.83 18.94 5.81
C GLU A 109 1.34 20.21 5.11
N LEU A 110 0.89 21.38 5.56
CA LEU A 110 1.35 22.67 5.05
C LEU A 110 2.27 23.34 6.08
N CYS A 111 3.57 23.35 5.80
CA CYS A 111 4.58 24.00 6.61
C CYS A 111 4.70 25.47 6.20
N LYS A 112 3.85 26.34 6.78
CA LYS A 112 3.87 27.80 6.55
C LYS A 112 4.34 28.64 7.76
N GLY A 113 4.88 28.00 8.78
CA GLY A 113 5.34 28.65 10.02
C GLY A 113 4.24 29.00 11.03
N SER A 114 2.97 28.93 10.64
CA SER A 114 1.80 29.05 11.52
C SER A 114 0.86 27.85 11.32
N PRO A 115 -0.04 27.56 12.28
CA PRO A 115 -1.09 26.57 12.08
C PRO A 115 -1.93 26.84 10.82
N VAL A 116 -2.44 25.78 10.20
CA VAL A 116 -3.34 25.83 9.05
C VAL A 116 -4.74 26.17 9.55
N THR A 117 -5.34 27.25 9.02
CA THR A 117 -6.72 27.64 9.32
C THR A 117 -7.67 27.22 8.19
N PRO A 118 -8.98 27.10 8.44
CA PRO A 118 -9.96 26.84 7.40
C PRO A 118 -9.91 27.83 6.22
N GLU A 119 -9.60 29.10 6.51
CA GLU A 119 -9.45 30.15 5.48
C GLU A 119 -8.23 29.89 4.59
N ASP A 120 -7.12 29.40 5.15
CA ASP A 120 -5.95 29.01 4.34
C ASP A 120 -6.31 27.90 3.35
N VAL A 121 -7.08 26.91 3.81
CA VAL A 121 -7.54 25.79 2.96
C VAL A 121 -8.42 26.29 1.83
N GLU A 122 -9.36 27.20 2.11
CA GLU A 122 -10.25 27.75 1.08
C GLU A 122 -9.50 28.62 0.07
N ARG A 123 -8.45 29.35 0.49
CA ARG A 123 -7.58 30.10 -0.44
C ARG A 123 -6.84 29.18 -1.39
N ILE A 124 -6.25 28.09 -0.88
CA ILE A 124 -5.57 27.08 -1.71
C ILE A 124 -6.56 26.42 -2.66
N LYS A 125 -7.74 26.02 -2.15
CA LYS A 125 -8.82 25.43 -2.95
C LYS A 125 -9.28 26.35 -4.06
N SER A 126 -9.44 27.64 -3.79
CA SER A 126 -9.80 28.65 -4.79
C SER A 126 -8.74 28.72 -5.88
N ARG A 127 -7.45 28.77 -5.50
CA ARG A 127 -6.35 28.77 -6.45
C ARG A 127 -6.28 27.50 -7.31
N MET A 128 -6.56 26.33 -6.73
CA MET A 128 -6.66 25.08 -7.48
C MET A 128 -7.77 25.14 -8.55
N LYS A 129 -8.96 25.69 -8.21
CA LYS A 129 -10.06 25.85 -9.16
C LYS A 129 -9.69 26.76 -10.33
N GLU A 130 -9.04 27.89 -10.07
CA GLU A 130 -8.58 28.83 -11.11
C GLU A 130 -7.66 28.13 -12.14
N ILE A 131 -6.70 27.33 -11.67
CA ILE A 131 -5.76 26.62 -12.56
C ILE A 131 -6.49 25.55 -13.39
N VAL A 132 -7.49 24.87 -12.80
CA VAL A 132 -8.34 23.88 -13.49
C VAL A 132 -9.20 24.54 -14.55
N GLU A 133 -9.87 25.65 -14.22
CA GLU A 133 -10.69 26.44 -15.15
C GLU A 133 -9.86 27.03 -16.30
N GLY A 134 -8.64 27.48 -15.99
CA GLY A 134 -7.66 27.92 -16.98
C GLY A 134 -7.06 26.79 -17.83
N ASN A 135 -7.37 25.53 -17.52
CA ASN A 135 -6.91 24.33 -18.23
C ASN A 135 -5.37 24.29 -18.45
N ALA A 136 -4.61 24.70 -17.42
CA ALA A 136 -3.16 24.84 -17.52
C ALA A 136 -2.47 23.51 -17.91
N PRO A 137 -1.55 23.48 -18.88
CA PRO A 137 -0.92 22.24 -19.34
C PRO A 137 0.22 21.77 -18.44
N PHE A 138 0.25 20.47 -18.13
CA PHE A 138 1.42 19.82 -17.54
C PHE A 138 2.47 19.59 -18.63
N LYS A 139 3.58 20.34 -18.64
CA LYS A 139 4.65 20.21 -19.65
C LYS A 139 5.76 19.33 -19.10
N ARG A 140 6.27 18.41 -19.92
CA ARG A 140 7.37 17.52 -19.53
C ARG A 140 8.70 18.08 -20.04
N VAL A 141 9.71 18.09 -19.19
CA VAL A 141 11.07 18.53 -19.51
C VAL A 141 12.04 17.40 -19.18
N GLU A 142 12.97 17.10 -20.07
CA GLU A 142 14.03 16.11 -19.87
C GLU A 142 15.38 16.84 -19.82
N VAL A 143 16.13 16.63 -18.74
CA VAL A 143 17.43 17.26 -18.50
C VAL A 143 18.41 16.25 -17.91
N ARG A 144 19.70 16.60 -17.90
CA ARG A 144 20.70 15.84 -17.14
C ARG A 144 20.37 15.87 -15.66
N ASN A 145 20.67 14.79 -14.95
CA ASN A 145 20.38 14.69 -13.51
C ASN A 145 21.00 15.85 -12.70
N GLU A 146 22.25 16.20 -12.98
CA GLU A 146 22.95 17.34 -12.36
C GLU A 146 22.21 18.67 -12.53
N GLU A 147 21.57 18.87 -13.69
CA GLU A 147 20.80 20.08 -13.96
C GLU A 147 19.48 20.08 -13.19
N ALA A 148 18.78 18.94 -13.13
CA ALA A 148 17.59 18.81 -12.28
C ALA A 148 17.91 19.08 -10.80
N ILE A 149 19.03 18.54 -10.30
CA ILE A 149 19.53 18.79 -8.94
C ILE A 149 19.74 20.29 -8.70
N ARG A 150 20.42 21.00 -9.62
CA ARG A 150 20.61 22.46 -9.53
C ARG A 150 19.29 23.22 -9.48
N ILE A 151 18.34 22.87 -10.36
CA ILE A 151 17.02 23.51 -10.40
C ILE A 151 16.30 23.32 -9.06
N PHE A 152 16.17 22.09 -8.58
CA PHE A 152 15.42 21.80 -7.35
C PHE A 152 16.12 22.32 -6.09
N SER A 153 17.46 22.32 -6.05
CA SER A 153 18.23 22.94 -4.97
C SER A 153 17.97 24.44 -4.90
N SER A 154 17.95 25.15 -6.04
CA SER A 154 17.66 26.59 -6.07
C SER A 154 16.25 26.96 -5.58
N LEU A 155 15.33 25.99 -5.61
CA LEU A 155 13.95 26.13 -5.12
C LEU A 155 13.76 25.65 -3.68
N GLY A 156 14.81 25.13 -3.03
CA GLY A 156 14.75 24.60 -1.67
C GLY A 156 14.03 23.25 -1.53
N TYR A 157 13.94 22.47 -2.62
CA TYR A 157 13.36 21.12 -2.64
C TYR A 157 14.42 20.05 -2.33
N ASP A 158 14.97 20.13 -1.12
CA ASP A 158 16.04 19.24 -0.65
C ASP A 158 15.63 17.76 -0.65
N ASP A 159 14.34 17.47 -0.43
CA ASP A 159 13.75 16.14 -0.51
C ASP A 159 13.98 15.50 -1.90
N LYS A 160 13.74 16.27 -2.96
CA LYS A 160 13.96 15.82 -4.36
C LYS A 160 15.44 15.76 -4.68
N VAL A 161 16.23 16.72 -4.21
CA VAL A 161 17.69 16.72 -4.41
C VAL A 161 18.30 15.40 -3.92
N LYS A 162 18.05 15.03 -2.66
CA LYS A 162 18.59 13.78 -2.08
C LYS A 162 18.11 12.53 -2.82
N LEU A 163 16.86 12.51 -3.26
CA LEU A 163 16.32 11.41 -4.07
C LEU A 163 17.04 11.30 -5.42
N LEU A 164 17.27 12.43 -6.10
CA LEU A 164 17.89 12.45 -7.43
C LEU A 164 19.39 12.14 -7.39
N GLU A 165 20.10 12.56 -6.33
CA GLU A 165 21.50 12.23 -6.07
C GLU A 165 21.72 10.71 -6.00
N THR A 166 20.76 9.99 -5.42
CA THR A 166 20.83 8.53 -5.21
C THR A 166 20.12 7.72 -6.31
N SER A 167 19.56 8.37 -7.33
CA SER A 167 18.77 7.71 -8.40
C SER A 167 19.60 6.92 -9.41
N GLY A 168 20.88 7.25 -9.57
CA GLY A 168 21.79 6.66 -10.56
C GLY A 168 21.42 6.90 -12.03
N GLN A 169 20.43 7.76 -12.32
CA GLN A 169 19.97 8.03 -13.69
C GLN A 169 20.79 9.17 -14.32
N PRO A 170 21.24 9.05 -15.59
CA PRO A 170 21.95 10.14 -16.27
C PRO A 170 21.01 11.30 -16.66
N TYR A 171 19.74 10.99 -16.95
CA TYR A 171 18.71 11.95 -17.34
C TYR A 171 17.46 11.74 -16.50
N ILE A 172 16.82 12.85 -16.15
CA ILE A 172 15.59 12.87 -15.37
C ILE A 172 14.52 13.63 -16.16
N ARG A 173 13.27 13.18 -15.99
CA ARG A 173 12.09 13.89 -16.49
C ARG A 173 11.37 14.54 -15.33
N TYR A 174 11.23 15.85 -15.37
CA TYR A 174 10.35 16.59 -14.47
C TYR A 174 9.21 17.24 -15.25
N HIS A 175 8.22 17.77 -14.55
CA HIS A 175 7.07 18.42 -15.15
C HIS A 175 6.96 19.87 -14.68
N THR A 176 6.35 20.73 -15.48
CA THR A 176 6.02 22.11 -15.09
C THR A 176 4.52 22.35 -15.21
N LEU A 177 3.96 23.08 -14.24
CA LEU A 177 2.60 23.60 -14.27
C LEU A 177 2.68 25.13 -14.08
N GLU A 178 2.24 25.90 -15.09
CA GLU A 178 2.40 27.36 -15.15
C GLU A 178 3.84 27.85 -14.87
N GLY A 179 4.83 27.07 -15.33
CA GLY A 179 6.26 27.39 -15.17
C GLY A 179 6.90 26.87 -13.89
N SER A 180 6.13 26.51 -12.86
CA SER A 180 6.69 25.90 -11.64
C SER A 180 7.09 24.44 -11.88
N PRO A 181 8.35 24.06 -11.65
CA PRO A 181 8.83 22.71 -11.86
C PRO A 181 8.53 21.80 -10.66
N ASP A 182 8.24 20.54 -10.92
CA ASP A 182 8.09 19.49 -9.91
C ASP A 182 8.43 18.12 -10.49
N TYR A 183 8.84 17.19 -9.61
CA TYR A 183 9.24 15.85 -9.99
C TYR A 183 8.08 14.87 -9.81
N TYR A 184 7.75 14.16 -10.89
CA TYR A 184 6.81 13.05 -10.87
C TYR A 184 7.34 11.95 -11.75
N TYR A 185 7.46 10.75 -11.18
CA TYR A 185 8.16 9.64 -11.82
C TYR A 185 7.35 8.99 -12.95
N ASP A 186 6.06 9.25 -13.10
CA ASP A 186 5.17 8.50 -13.98
C ASP A 186 4.12 9.43 -14.64
N ALA A 187 3.21 8.87 -15.43
CA ALA A 187 2.26 9.61 -16.25
C ALA A 187 1.41 10.60 -15.43
N LEU A 188 1.25 11.80 -15.99
CA LEU A 188 0.30 12.84 -15.56
C LEU A 188 -0.77 13.02 -16.64
N VAL A 189 -1.90 13.60 -16.25
CA VAL A 189 -2.94 14.03 -17.21
C VAL A 189 -2.41 15.16 -18.10
N PRO A 190 -2.98 15.37 -19.31
CA PRO A 190 -2.45 16.38 -20.24
C PRO A 190 -2.49 17.82 -19.72
N SER A 191 -3.51 18.18 -18.95
CA SER A 191 -3.75 19.52 -18.42
C SER A 191 -4.63 19.47 -17.16
N ALA A 192 -4.63 20.55 -16.39
CA ALA A 192 -5.41 20.67 -15.16
C ALA A 192 -6.93 20.54 -15.38
N GLY A 193 -7.45 20.84 -16.59
CA GLY A 193 -8.88 20.71 -16.90
C GLY A 193 -9.43 19.27 -16.86
N TYR A 194 -8.56 18.26 -16.77
CA TYR A 194 -8.98 16.87 -16.51
C TYR A 194 -9.35 16.64 -15.03
N LEU A 195 -8.94 17.52 -14.11
CA LEU A 195 -9.10 17.37 -12.67
C LEU A 195 -10.43 17.98 -12.19
N LYS A 196 -11.53 17.31 -12.55
CA LYS A 196 -12.90 17.84 -12.39
C LYS A 196 -13.55 17.56 -11.04
N VAL A 197 -13.23 16.42 -10.43
CA VAL A 197 -13.89 15.94 -9.21
C VAL A 197 -12.85 15.76 -8.12
N TRP A 198 -12.84 16.64 -7.13
CA TRP A 198 -11.94 16.61 -5.98
C TRP A 198 -12.48 17.53 -4.89
N GLU A 199 -11.98 17.38 -3.67
CA GLU A 199 -12.31 18.26 -2.54
C GLU A 199 -11.08 18.44 -1.66
N LEU A 200 -10.92 19.63 -1.08
CA LEU A 200 -9.86 19.96 -0.15
C LEU A 200 -10.50 20.54 1.11
N SER A 201 -10.41 19.81 2.22
CA SER A 201 -11.01 20.21 3.50
C SER A 201 -9.97 20.25 4.61
N PRO A 202 -10.15 21.10 5.64
CA PRO A 202 -9.36 21.00 6.87
C PRO A 202 -9.48 19.60 7.47
N TYR A 203 -8.38 19.06 7.97
CA TYR A 203 -8.38 17.78 8.66
C TYR A 203 -7.25 17.72 9.67
N GLU A 204 -7.60 17.55 10.94
CA GLU A 204 -6.66 17.55 12.06
C GLU A 204 -5.82 18.84 12.07
N ASP A 205 -4.48 18.72 12.06
CA ASP A 205 -3.51 19.80 11.98
C ASP A 205 -3.09 20.18 10.54
N GLY A 206 -3.77 19.63 9.53
CA GLY A 206 -3.47 19.87 8.12
C GLY A 206 -4.71 19.87 7.23
N MET A 207 -4.61 19.22 6.07
CA MET A 207 -5.65 19.19 5.05
C MET A 207 -5.87 17.77 4.54
N LEU A 208 -7.08 17.50 4.06
CA LEU A 208 -7.43 16.25 3.38
C LEU A 208 -7.84 16.53 1.93
N LEU A 209 -7.04 16.05 0.99
CA LEU A 209 -7.32 16.08 -0.44
C LEU A 209 -8.08 14.80 -0.85
N ARG A 210 -9.39 14.92 -1.10
CA ARG A 210 -10.26 13.80 -1.48
C ARG A 210 -10.32 13.63 -3.00
N VAL A 211 -10.35 12.37 -3.43
CA VAL A 211 -10.35 11.98 -4.84
C VAL A 211 -11.64 11.24 -5.24
N PRO A 212 -11.96 11.15 -6.54
CA PRO A 212 -13.15 10.46 -7.01
C PRO A 212 -13.20 8.98 -6.62
N ASP A 213 -14.41 8.45 -6.47
CA ASP A 213 -14.61 7.01 -6.32
C ASP A 213 -14.18 6.29 -7.59
N ARG A 214 -13.47 5.17 -7.46
CA ARG A 214 -12.93 4.43 -8.62
C ARG A 214 -14.03 3.83 -9.50
N HIS A 215 -15.12 3.39 -8.91
CA HIS A 215 -16.24 2.74 -9.58
C HIS A 215 -17.34 3.73 -9.98
N ALA A 216 -17.34 4.92 -9.37
CA ALA A 216 -18.20 6.05 -9.73
C ALA A 216 -17.37 7.37 -9.78
N PRO A 217 -16.60 7.59 -10.87
CA PRO A 217 -15.65 8.71 -10.98
C PRO A 217 -16.27 10.10 -11.01
N ASP A 218 -17.59 10.19 -11.13
CA ASP A 218 -18.40 11.41 -11.11
C ASP A 218 -18.63 11.95 -9.69
N ARG A 219 -18.34 11.15 -8.66
CA ARG A 219 -18.54 11.53 -7.25
C ARG A 219 -17.31 11.26 -6.40
N LEU A 220 -17.22 11.97 -5.27
CA LEU A 220 -16.18 11.75 -4.27
C LEU A 220 -16.37 10.44 -3.53
N THR A 221 -15.26 9.82 -3.17
CA THR A 221 -15.26 8.70 -2.24
C THR A 221 -15.79 9.16 -0.87
N PRO A 222 -16.70 8.42 -0.19
CA PRO A 222 -17.19 8.78 1.14
C PRO A 222 -16.06 9.00 2.15
N PHE A 223 -16.23 10.01 3.01
CA PHE A 223 -15.31 10.25 4.12
C PHE A 223 -15.67 9.34 5.30
N GLU A 224 -14.68 8.67 5.85
CA GLU A 224 -14.79 7.76 6.99
C GLU A 224 -13.73 8.21 8.03
N PRO A 225 -14.13 8.62 9.25
CA PRO A 225 -13.17 8.99 10.29
C PRO A 225 -12.26 7.80 10.67
N GLN A 226 -10.96 8.06 10.80
CA GLN A 226 -9.96 7.04 11.12
C GLN A 226 -8.97 7.52 12.21
N PRO A 227 -9.46 7.86 13.42
CA PRO A 227 -8.63 8.50 14.45
C PRO A 227 -7.49 7.59 14.95
N LYS A 228 -7.71 6.29 15.15
CA LYS A 228 -6.64 5.39 15.63
C LYS A 228 -5.59 5.17 14.55
N THR A 229 -6.01 5.04 13.29
CA THR A 229 -5.10 4.97 12.15
C THR A 229 -4.27 6.25 12.03
N PHE A 230 -4.89 7.42 12.22
CA PHE A 230 -4.19 8.71 12.21
C PHE A 230 -3.20 8.83 13.37
N GLU A 231 -3.53 8.33 14.56
CA GLU A 231 -2.61 8.31 15.70
C GLU A 231 -1.36 7.46 15.43
N VAL A 232 -1.53 6.24 14.89
CA VAL A 232 -0.37 5.41 14.48
C VAL A 232 0.46 6.15 13.43
N PHE A 233 -0.19 6.80 12.47
CA PHE A 233 0.52 7.60 11.49
C PHE A 233 1.33 8.73 12.14
N ARG A 234 0.74 9.51 13.05
CA ARG A 234 1.43 10.59 13.79
C ARG A 234 2.59 10.08 14.62
N GLU A 235 2.44 8.93 15.28
CA GLU A 235 3.52 8.28 16.03
C GLU A 235 4.72 8.00 15.11
N ASN A 236 4.47 7.43 13.93
CA ASN A 236 5.52 7.14 12.95
C ASN A 236 6.19 8.41 12.41
N MET A 237 5.41 9.46 12.13
CA MET A 237 5.93 10.75 11.68
C MET A 237 6.88 11.38 12.72
N ARG A 238 6.52 11.29 14.01
CA ARG A 238 7.37 11.77 15.09
C ARG A 238 8.70 11.04 15.14
N TRP A 239 8.70 9.71 15.01
CA TRP A 239 9.94 8.92 14.99
C TRP A 239 10.80 9.25 13.77
N ASN A 240 10.21 9.37 12.59
CA ASN A 240 10.92 9.78 11.38
C ASN A 240 11.60 11.15 11.55
N ALA A 241 10.91 12.12 12.14
CA ALA A 241 11.47 13.44 12.42
C ALA A 241 12.65 13.37 13.42
N ILE A 242 12.55 12.53 14.46
CA ILE A 242 13.63 12.30 15.44
C ILE A 242 14.85 11.66 14.78
N MET A 243 14.64 10.72 13.86
CA MET A 243 15.72 10.04 13.13
C MET A 243 16.26 10.85 11.94
N HIS A 244 15.61 11.97 11.59
CA HIS A 244 15.87 12.74 10.37
C HIS A 244 15.70 11.93 9.07
N LEU A 245 14.68 11.08 9.01
CA LEU A 245 14.37 10.18 7.89
C LEU A 245 12.93 10.37 7.41
N ASP A 246 12.68 11.43 6.65
CA ASP A 246 11.34 11.80 6.19
C ASP A 246 11.00 11.22 4.81
N ASN A 247 12.01 11.00 3.96
CA ASN A 247 11.85 10.54 2.59
C ASN A 247 12.90 9.48 2.19
N VAL A 248 12.74 8.90 1.01
CA VAL A 248 13.65 7.88 0.47
C VAL A 248 15.07 8.40 0.30
N GLY A 249 15.27 9.66 -0.10
CA GLY A 249 16.60 10.25 -0.21
C GLY A 249 17.36 10.28 1.12
N ASP A 250 16.67 10.61 2.22
CA ASP A 250 17.26 10.56 3.57
C ASP A 250 17.70 9.14 3.95
N VAL A 251 16.84 8.14 3.68
CA VAL A 251 17.13 6.73 3.98
C VAL A 251 18.28 6.22 3.12
N ASN A 252 18.32 6.56 1.82
CA ASN A 252 19.39 6.17 0.92
C ASN A 252 20.75 6.71 1.40
N HIS A 253 20.82 8.00 1.74
CA HIS A 253 22.04 8.59 2.27
C HIS A 253 22.49 7.94 3.59
N ALA A 254 21.56 7.56 4.47
CA ALA A 254 21.91 6.83 5.68
C ALA A 254 22.48 5.44 5.36
N CYS A 255 21.87 4.71 4.42
CA CYS A 255 22.34 3.40 3.97
C CYS A 255 23.72 3.48 3.30
N GLU A 256 23.96 4.45 2.43
CA GLU A 256 25.25 4.64 1.74
C GLU A 256 26.40 4.98 2.70
N LYS A 257 26.08 5.63 3.81
CA LYS A 257 27.01 5.91 4.91
C LYS A 257 27.23 4.72 5.85
N GLY A 258 26.57 3.58 5.60
CA GLY A 258 26.73 2.36 6.40
C GLY A 258 25.82 2.27 7.63
N HIS A 259 24.80 3.12 7.76
CA HIS A 259 23.89 3.11 8.92
C HIS A 259 22.70 2.15 8.78
N ALA A 260 22.64 1.34 7.73
CA ALA A 260 21.51 0.44 7.49
C ALA A 260 21.23 -0.51 8.68
N GLY A 261 22.28 -1.10 9.26
CA GLY A 261 22.17 -1.99 10.43
C GLY A 261 21.61 -1.30 11.68
N GLU A 262 22.03 -0.07 11.93
CA GLU A 262 21.51 0.75 13.03
C GLU A 262 20.01 1.02 12.86
N LEU A 263 19.58 1.38 11.64
CA LEU A 263 18.17 1.60 11.33
C LEU A 263 17.34 0.32 11.50
N ILE A 264 17.88 -0.84 11.13
CA ILE A 264 17.24 -2.14 11.39
C ILE A 264 17.07 -2.36 12.89
N GLN A 265 18.13 -2.16 13.68
CA GLN A 265 18.10 -2.35 15.13
C GLN A 265 17.08 -1.42 15.81
N VAL A 266 17.03 -0.15 15.42
CA VAL A 266 16.05 0.81 15.96
C VAL A 266 14.63 0.38 15.60
N ALA A 267 14.38 -0.01 14.35
CA ALA A 267 13.06 -0.48 13.92
C ALA A 267 12.61 -1.74 14.68
N GLU A 268 13.51 -2.71 14.89
CA GLU A 268 13.23 -3.91 15.69
C GLU A 268 12.92 -3.56 17.15
N ALA A 269 13.71 -2.67 17.76
CA ALA A 269 13.51 -2.24 19.14
C ALA A 269 12.17 -1.52 19.33
N LEU A 270 11.76 -0.68 18.37
CA LEU A 270 10.47 0.01 18.41
C LEU A 270 9.29 -0.98 18.29
N GLN A 271 9.39 -1.97 17.40
CA GLN A 271 8.36 -3.02 17.29
C GLN A 271 8.30 -3.88 18.55
N GLU A 272 9.44 -4.32 19.08
CA GLU A 272 9.50 -5.14 20.29
C GLU A 272 8.89 -4.39 21.48
N LYS A 273 9.23 -3.10 21.65
CA LYS A 273 8.65 -2.24 22.68
C LYS A 273 7.13 -2.17 22.59
N LYS A 274 6.56 -2.13 21.37
CA LYS A 274 5.10 -2.11 21.20
C LYS A 274 4.47 -3.47 21.51
N ILE A 275 5.12 -4.59 21.12
CA ILE A 275 4.63 -5.94 21.43
C ILE A 275 4.63 -6.18 22.95
N VAL A 276 5.69 -5.80 23.66
CA VAL A 276 5.77 -5.90 25.13
C VAL A 276 4.62 -5.12 25.78
N LYS A 277 4.38 -3.86 25.37
CA LYS A 277 3.26 -3.07 25.90
C LYS A 277 1.90 -3.73 25.68
N ILE A 278 1.68 -4.32 24.50
CA ILE A 278 0.44 -5.05 24.20
C ILE A 278 0.32 -6.29 25.09
N ALA A 279 1.42 -7.02 25.30
CA ALA A 279 1.43 -8.20 26.16
C ALA A 279 1.13 -7.85 27.64
N GLU A 280 1.72 -6.75 28.15
CA GLU A 280 1.46 -6.23 29.49
C GLU A 280 -0.01 -5.81 29.65
N GLU A 281 -0.59 -5.12 28.66
CA GLU A 281 -2.00 -4.73 28.69
C GLU A 281 -2.94 -5.95 28.67
N ILE A 282 -2.63 -6.96 27.84
CA ILE A 282 -3.38 -8.23 27.81
C ILE A 282 -3.27 -8.94 29.15
N GLU A 283 -2.09 -8.98 29.77
CA GLU A 283 -1.88 -9.60 31.07
C GLU A 283 -2.70 -8.92 32.18
N GLU A 284 -2.70 -7.59 32.22
CA GLU A 284 -3.47 -6.82 33.19
C GLU A 284 -4.97 -7.10 33.03
N ARG A 285 -5.49 -7.03 31.79
CA ARG A 285 -6.90 -7.31 31.49
C ARG A 285 -7.29 -8.77 31.75
N TYR A 286 -6.36 -9.71 31.58
CA TYR A 286 -6.58 -11.13 31.87
C TYR A 286 -6.73 -11.37 33.38
N ARG A 287 -5.83 -10.79 34.19
CA ARG A 287 -5.81 -10.99 35.64
C ARG A 287 -6.93 -10.24 36.36
N ASN A 288 -7.24 -9.03 35.90
CA ASN A 288 -8.20 -8.16 36.56
C ASN A 288 -9.61 -8.20 35.92
N GLY A 289 -9.79 -8.97 34.86
CA GLY A 289 -11.03 -8.98 34.06
C GLY A 289 -11.38 -10.34 33.47
N SER A 290 -12.29 -10.32 32.50
CA SER A 290 -12.82 -11.50 31.83
C SER A 290 -12.11 -11.82 30.50
N LEU A 291 -11.01 -11.13 30.18
CA LEU A 291 -10.29 -11.34 28.93
C LEU A 291 -9.78 -12.79 28.84
N ARG A 292 -10.17 -13.49 27.77
CA ARG A 292 -9.69 -14.86 27.48
C ARG A 292 -9.27 -15.03 26.02
N LEU A 293 -9.68 -14.12 25.14
CA LEU A 293 -9.52 -14.21 23.70
C LEU A 293 -8.84 -12.98 23.13
N VAL A 294 -7.74 -13.16 22.41
CA VAL A 294 -7.04 -12.12 21.65
C VAL A 294 -7.27 -12.37 20.17
N LEU A 295 -7.93 -11.44 19.49
CA LEU A 295 -8.20 -11.49 18.06
C LEU A 295 -7.16 -10.68 17.31
N ILE A 296 -6.46 -11.30 16.37
CA ILE A 296 -5.36 -10.68 15.62
C ILE A 296 -5.70 -10.71 14.14
N THR A 297 -6.00 -9.54 13.59
CA THR A 297 -6.24 -9.40 12.15
C THR A 297 -5.21 -8.49 11.50
N GLY A 298 -5.25 -8.49 10.18
CA GLY A 298 -4.40 -7.67 9.35
C GLY A 298 -4.55 -8.14 7.91
N PRO A 299 -4.55 -7.22 6.93
CA PRO A 299 -4.76 -7.58 5.55
C PRO A 299 -3.59 -8.49 5.05
N SER A 300 -3.76 -9.29 3.98
CA SER A 300 -2.76 -10.28 3.50
C SER A 300 -1.29 -9.78 3.46
N SER A 301 -0.29 -10.49 3.98
CA SER A 301 1.12 -10.01 4.03
C SER A 301 1.35 -8.78 4.93
N SER A 302 0.51 -8.59 5.94
CA SER A 302 0.75 -7.64 7.03
C SER A 302 1.67 -8.18 8.14
N GLY A 303 2.04 -9.46 8.11
CA GLY A 303 2.90 -10.09 9.11
C GLY A 303 2.17 -10.64 10.34
N LYS A 304 0.86 -10.93 10.23
CA LYS A 304 0.01 -11.48 11.30
C LYS A 304 0.69 -12.64 12.02
N THR A 305 1.07 -13.67 11.28
CA THR A 305 1.62 -14.90 11.83
C THR A 305 2.89 -14.64 12.65
N THR A 306 3.78 -13.75 12.18
CA THR A 306 4.98 -13.40 12.93
C THR A 306 4.67 -12.56 14.17
N VAL A 307 3.78 -11.57 14.07
CA VAL A 307 3.34 -10.76 15.23
C VAL A 307 2.72 -11.67 16.29
N THR A 308 1.84 -12.61 15.91
CA THR A 308 1.23 -13.58 16.82
C THR A 308 2.29 -14.42 17.54
N LYS A 309 3.34 -14.88 16.85
CA LYS A 309 4.43 -15.66 17.46
C LYS A 309 5.29 -14.84 18.41
N ARG A 310 5.63 -13.60 18.05
CA ARG A 310 6.37 -12.67 18.92
C ARG A 310 5.55 -12.30 20.16
N LEU A 311 4.27 -11.97 19.97
CA LEU A 311 3.34 -11.68 21.06
C LEU A 311 3.17 -12.89 21.98
N SER A 312 3.05 -14.09 21.42
CA SER A 312 3.01 -15.34 22.20
C SER A 312 4.25 -15.49 23.09
N THR A 313 5.44 -15.19 22.57
CA THR A 313 6.66 -15.21 23.40
C THR A 313 6.61 -14.19 24.54
N GLN A 314 6.12 -12.98 24.29
CA GLN A 314 5.99 -11.96 25.34
C GLN A 314 4.90 -12.27 26.36
N LEU A 315 3.78 -12.88 25.95
CA LEU A 315 2.74 -13.35 26.86
C LEU A 315 3.26 -14.46 27.79
N MET A 316 4.08 -15.38 27.26
CA MET A 316 4.78 -16.37 28.09
C MET A 316 5.72 -15.72 29.11
N ALA A 317 6.44 -14.67 28.71
CA ALA A 317 7.28 -13.90 29.62
C ALA A 317 6.47 -13.17 30.71
N CYS A 318 5.22 -12.78 30.42
CA CYS A 318 4.27 -12.23 31.39
C CYS A 318 3.60 -13.31 32.28
N GLY A 319 3.95 -14.59 32.11
CA GLY A 319 3.41 -15.70 32.88
C GLY A 319 2.05 -16.23 32.41
N LEU A 320 1.61 -15.86 31.20
CA LEU A 320 0.43 -16.43 30.55
C LEU A 320 0.82 -17.59 29.62
N ARG A 321 -0.14 -18.46 29.31
CA ARG A 321 0.02 -19.57 28.36
C ARG A 321 -0.77 -19.28 27.09
N PRO A 322 -0.16 -18.69 26.06
CA PRO A 322 -0.85 -18.42 24.80
C PRO A 322 -1.06 -19.71 23.99
N VAL A 323 -2.28 -19.94 23.54
CA VAL A 323 -2.63 -21.03 22.61
C VAL A 323 -3.17 -20.41 21.33
N SER A 324 -2.51 -20.68 20.20
CA SER A 324 -2.88 -20.09 18.91
C SER A 324 -3.84 -20.97 18.12
N VAL A 325 -4.86 -20.33 17.55
CA VAL A 325 -5.83 -20.90 16.61
C VAL A 325 -5.80 -20.04 15.34
N SER A 326 -5.51 -20.64 14.19
CA SER A 326 -5.59 -19.91 12.91
C SER A 326 -7.00 -20.01 12.35
N THR A 327 -7.56 -18.92 11.83
CA THR A 327 -8.81 -18.97 11.07
C THR A 327 -8.68 -19.82 9.81
N ASP A 328 -7.46 -19.91 9.28
CA ASP A 328 -7.19 -20.61 8.04
C ASP A 328 -7.36 -22.13 8.22
N ASP A 329 -7.12 -22.65 9.43
CA ASP A 329 -7.37 -24.07 9.78
C ASP A 329 -8.87 -24.44 9.69
N TYR A 330 -9.76 -23.45 9.77
CA TYR A 330 -11.21 -23.60 9.67
C TYR A 330 -11.75 -23.30 8.28
N PHE A 331 -10.89 -23.20 7.25
CA PHE A 331 -11.39 -23.06 5.88
C PHE A 331 -12.25 -24.26 5.47
N VAL A 332 -13.33 -23.96 4.73
CA VAL A 332 -14.11 -24.98 4.01
C VAL A 332 -13.24 -25.66 2.96
N ASN A 333 -13.61 -26.87 2.52
CA ASN A 333 -12.82 -27.54 1.49
C ASN A 333 -12.78 -26.68 0.21
N ARG A 334 -11.71 -26.81 -0.56
CA ARG A 334 -11.48 -26.00 -1.77
C ARG A 334 -12.66 -26.01 -2.75
N LEU A 335 -13.38 -27.13 -2.85
CA LEU A 335 -14.55 -27.24 -3.74
C LEU A 335 -15.79 -26.49 -3.22
N ASP A 336 -15.86 -26.30 -1.90
CA ASP A 336 -16.94 -25.62 -1.18
C ASP A 336 -16.69 -24.11 -1.02
N THR A 337 -15.47 -23.65 -1.37
CA THR A 337 -15.11 -22.23 -1.32
C THR A 337 -16.06 -21.39 -2.19
N PRO A 338 -16.56 -20.24 -1.70
CA PRO A 338 -17.39 -19.33 -2.48
C PRO A 338 -16.77 -18.99 -3.83
N ARG A 339 -17.62 -18.72 -4.83
CA ARG A 339 -17.19 -18.39 -6.19
C ARG A 339 -17.59 -16.98 -6.58
N PHE A 340 -16.73 -16.33 -7.35
CA PHE A 340 -17.06 -15.12 -8.07
C PHE A 340 -18.11 -15.40 -9.17
N PRO A 341 -18.78 -14.36 -9.71
CA PRO A 341 -19.73 -14.52 -10.81
C PRO A 341 -19.15 -15.17 -12.08
N ASP A 342 -17.83 -15.13 -12.27
CA ASP A 342 -17.12 -15.79 -13.39
C ASP A 342 -16.80 -17.28 -13.12
N GLY A 343 -17.18 -17.80 -11.95
CA GLY A 343 -16.97 -19.19 -11.53
C GLY A 343 -15.62 -19.47 -10.86
N SER A 344 -14.71 -18.49 -10.82
CA SER A 344 -13.44 -18.61 -10.10
C SER A 344 -13.63 -18.54 -8.59
N PHE A 345 -12.71 -19.12 -7.81
CA PHE A 345 -12.82 -19.18 -6.34
C PHE A 345 -12.48 -17.83 -5.69
N ASP A 346 -13.30 -17.44 -4.71
CA ASP A 346 -13.11 -16.25 -3.85
C ASP A 346 -12.51 -16.68 -2.51
N PHE A 347 -11.21 -17.03 -2.50
CA PHE A 347 -10.54 -17.57 -1.32
C PHE A 347 -10.47 -16.61 -0.13
N ASP A 348 -10.56 -15.30 -0.36
CA ASP A 348 -10.52 -14.27 0.69
C ASP A 348 -11.95 -13.84 1.14
N ASN A 349 -12.98 -14.60 0.75
CA ASN A 349 -14.35 -14.37 1.21
C ASN A 349 -14.51 -14.75 2.70
N PHE A 350 -15.36 -14.01 3.42
CA PHE A 350 -15.67 -14.34 4.80
C PHE A 350 -16.24 -15.76 4.95
N ASP A 351 -17.07 -16.20 4.00
CA ASP A 351 -17.69 -17.53 4.00
C ASP A 351 -16.72 -18.65 3.62
N THR A 352 -15.45 -18.34 3.32
CA THR A 352 -14.39 -19.36 3.20
C THR A 352 -14.07 -19.98 4.56
N VAL A 353 -14.30 -19.27 5.66
CA VAL A 353 -14.14 -19.80 7.02
C VAL A 353 -15.46 -20.44 7.46
N ASP A 354 -15.39 -21.69 7.93
CA ASP A 354 -16.47 -22.36 8.66
C ASP A 354 -16.60 -21.71 10.06
N HIS A 355 -17.25 -20.56 10.08
CA HIS A 355 -17.41 -19.72 11.26
C HIS A 355 -18.29 -20.36 12.33
N ASP A 356 -19.19 -21.28 11.96
CA ASP A 356 -19.99 -22.03 12.91
C ASP A 356 -19.14 -23.05 13.66
N ALA A 357 -18.36 -23.87 12.95
CA ALA A 357 -17.44 -24.84 13.57
C ALA A 357 -16.40 -24.12 14.45
N MET A 358 -15.81 -23.04 13.95
CA MET A 358 -14.83 -22.26 14.70
C MET A 358 -15.43 -21.65 15.97
N GLN A 359 -16.62 -21.07 15.89
CA GLN A 359 -17.27 -20.46 17.05
C GLN A 359 -17.69 -21.50 18.09
N GLU A 360 -18.16 -22.68 17.66
CA GLU A 360 -18.44 -23.80 18.55
C GLU A 360 -17.19 -24.24 19.32
N ASP A 361 -16.08 -24.42 18.60
CA ASP A 361 -14.80 -24.83 19.19
C ASP A 361 -14.24 -23.78 20.15
N LEU A 362 -14.33 -22.49 19.80
CA LEU A 362 -13.93 -21.41 20.70
C LEU A 362 -14.76 -21.39 21.98
N LEU A 363 -16.08 -21.61 21.92
CA LEU A 363 -16.94 -21.65 23.09
C LEU A 363 -16.61 -22.85 24.00
N LYS A 364 -16.39 -24.04 23.41
CA LYS A 364 -15.95 -25.23 24.15
C LYS A 364 -14.62 -24.98 24.86
N LEU A 365 -13.64 -24.41 24.15
CA LEU A 365 -12.35 -24.06 24.72
C LEU A 365 -12.50 -23.05 25.87
N LEU A 366 -13.31 -22.01 25.70
CA LEU A 366 -13.56 -21.02 26.77
C LEU A 366 -14.28 -21.62 27.99
N ASN A 367 -15.03 -22.71 27.81
CA ASN A 367 -15.65 -23.48 28.90
C ASN A 367 -14.70 -24.52 29.54
N GLY A 368 -13.44 -24.60 29.09
CA GLY A 368 -12.44 -25.55 29.59
C GLY A 368 -12.57 -26.97 29.03
N GLU A 369 -13.37 -27.16 27.98
CA GLU A 369 -13.52 -28.43 27.28
C GLU A 369 -12.32 -28.70 26.37
N GLU A 370 -12.04 -29.97 26.11
CA GLU A 370 -11.04 -30.38 25.13
C GLU A 370 -11.68 -30.42 23.73
N VAL A 371 -11.00 -29.83 22.75
CA VAL A 371 -11.46 -29.73 21.36
C VAL A 371 -10.42 -30.33 20.42
N SER A 372 -10.86 -31.17 19.50
CA SER A 372 -10.04 -31.60 18.37
C SER A 372 -10.08 -30.53 17.28
N VAL A 373 -8.98 -29.81 17.09
CA VAL A 373 -8.92 -28.72 16.12
C VAL A 373 -8.46 -29.22 14.75
N PRO A 374 -9.00 -28.66 13.67
CA PRO A 374 -8.58 -28.99 12.32
C PRO A 374 -7.21 -28.39 11.97
N GLU A 375 -6.66 -28.84 10.86
CA GLU A 375 -5.56 -28.22 10.13
C GLU A 375 -5.95 -28.15 8.64
N TYR A 376 -5.78 -26.99 8.01
CA TYR A 376 -6.12 -26.85 6.59
C TYR A 376 -4.90 -27.13 5.71
N ASN A 377 -5.00 -28.16 4.87
CA ASN A 377 -3.94 -28.54 3.98
C ASN A 377 -4.04 -27.76 2.67
N PHE A 378 -3.20 -26.74 2.50
CA PHE A 378 -3.19 -25.90 1.29
C PHE A 378 -2.80 -26.65 0.00
N VAL A 379 -2.17 -27.83 0.09
CA VAL A 379 -1.84 -28.64 -1.08
C VAL A 379 -3.09 -29.39 -1.56
N THR A 380 -3.70 -30.18 -0.67
CA THR A 380 -4.89 -30.98 -0.98
C THR A 380 -6.15 -30.13 -1.09
N GLY A 381 -6.19 -28.98 -0.41
CA GLY A 381 -7.36 -28.12 -0.29
C GLY A 381 -8.43 -28.68 0.64
N LEU A 382 -8.05 -29.51 1.61
CA LEU A 382 -8.95 -30.20 2.52
C LEU A 382 -8.69 -29.80 3.98
N ARG A 383 -9.77 -29.78 4.75
CA ARG A 383 -9.71 -29.66 6.21
C ARG A 383 -9.48 -31.04 6.82
N GLU A 384 -8.39 -31.21 7.55
CA GLU A 384 -7.92 -32.50 8.08
C GLU A 384 -7.88 -32.47 9.62
N PHE A 385 -8.25 -33.59 10.26
CA PHE A 385 -8.19 -33.73 11.72
C PHE A 385 -7.06 -34.69 12.09
N ASN A 386 -5.86 -34.13 12.24
CA ASN A 386 -4.61 -34.88 12.41
C ASN A 386 -4.33 -35.28 13.88
N GLY A 387 -5.38 -35.41 14.71
CA GLY A 387 -5.27 -35.76 16.13
C GLY A 387 -4.78 -34.63 17.06
N LYS A 388 -4.70 -33.39 16.56
CA LYS A 388 -4.34 -32.20 17.35
C LYS A 388 -5.53 -31.82 18.25
N THR A 389 -5.34 -31.89 19.57
CA THR A 389 -6.32 -31.40 20.54
C THR A 389 -5.82 -30.15 21.26
N LEU A 390 -6.75 -29.27 21.62
CA LEU A 390 -6.52 -28.09 22.43
C LEU A 390 -7.42 -28.12 23.66
N LYS A 391 -6.91 -27.59 24.76
CA LYS A 391 -7.66 -27.37 25.99
C LYS A 391 -7.15 -26.09 26.64
N VAL A 392 -8.07 -25.28 27.15
CA VAL A 392 -7.73 -24.06 27.90
C VAL A 392 -7.89 -24.36 29.39
N ASP A 393 -6.92 -23.90 30.16
CA ASP A 393 -6.93 -23.95 31.62
C ASP A 393 -6.69 -22.55 32.21
N ASP A 394 -6.68 -22.45 33.53
CA ASP A 394 -6.34 -21.19 34.21
C ASP A 394 -4.92 -20.74 33.84
N GLY A 395 -4.78 -19.47 33.47
CA GLY A 395 -3.55 -18.89 32.92
C GLY A 395 -3.42 -19.02 31.39
N THR A 396 -4.30 -19.74 30.70
CA THR A 396 -4.28 -19.82 29.24
C THR A 396 -5.05 -18.67 28.58
N VAL A 397 -4.46 -18.09 27.52
CA VAL A 397 -5.10 -17.07 26.66
C VAL A 397 -5.14 -17.57 25.21
N LEU A 398 -6.31 -17.51 24.58
CA LEU A 398 -6.48 -17.92 23.19
C LEU A 398 -6.07 -16.78 22.25
N LEU A 399 -5.17 -17.08 21.30
CA LEU A 399 -4.78 -16.16 20.24
C LEU A 399 -5.42 -16.63 18.93
N VAL A 400 -6.44 -15.94 18.46
CA VAL A 400 -7.07 -16.22 17.16
C VAL A 400 -6.50 -15.26 16.13
N GLU A 401 -5.77 -15.80 15.16
CA GLU A 401 -5.20 -15.00 14.07
C GLU A 401 -5.86 -15.33 12.74
N GLY A 402 -6.07 -14.31 11.91
CA GLY A 402 -6.74 -14.50 10.64
C GLY A 402 -7.08 -13.21 9.91
N ILE A 403 -7.25 -13.27 8.59
CA ILE A 403 -7.68 -12.08 7.83
C ILE A 403 -9.10 -11.61 8.23
N HIS A 404 -9.92 -12.49 8.80
CA HIS A 404 -11.28 -12.19 9.26
C HIS A 404 -11.43 -12.14 10.79
N ALA A 405 -10.35 -12.27 11.56
CA ALA A 405 -10.41 -12.45 13.02
C ALA A 405 -11.18 -11.34 13.77
N LEU A 406 -11.23 -10.11 13.25
CA LEU A 406 -11.95 -8.99 13.84
C LEU A 406 -13.38 -8.79 13.29
N ASN A 407 -13.82 -9.61 12.32
CA ASN A 407 -15.20 -9.56 11.86
C ASN A 407 -16.12 -10.02 13.02
N PRO A 408 -17.05 -9.18 13.49
CA PRO A 408 -17.90 -9.51 14.65
C PRO A 408 -18.70 -10.81 14.46
N ALA A 409 -19.05 -11.16 13.22
CA ALA A 409 -19.78 -12.38 12.91
C ALA A 409 -19.01 -13.66 13.29
N LEU A 410 -17.67 -13.62 13.30
CA LEU A 410 -16.83 -14.77 13.63
C LEU A 410 -16.91 -15.17 15.11
N THR A 411 -17.19 -14.21 16.00
CA THR A 411 -17.19 -14.39 17.46
C THR A 411 -18.43 -13.80 18.12
N ALA A 412 -19.56 -13.82 17.42
CA ALA A 412 -20.81 -13.17 17.83
C ALA A 412 -21.37 -13.69 19.18
N LYS A 413 -21.12 -14.96 19.50
CA LYS A 413 -21.57 -15.61 20.75
C LYS A 413 -20.62 -15.38 21.94
N ILE A 414 -19.49 -14.72 21.73
CA ILE A 414 -18.51 -14.43 22.78
C ILE A 414 -18.69 -12.97 23.22
N PRO A 415 -18.80 -12.65 24.53
CA PRO A 415 -18.94 -11.28 25.01
C PRO A 415 -17.74 -10.40 24.63
N ASP A 416 -17.95 -9.11 24.39
CA ASP A 416 -16.88 -8.21 23.94
C ASP A 416 -15.84 -7.95 25.05
N GLU A 417 -16.23 -7.96 26.32
CA GLU A 417 -15.32 -7.83 27.47
C GLU A 417 -14.32 -8.99 27.58
N ALA A 418 -14.64 -10.14 26.98
CA ALA A 418 -13.75 -11.30 26.95
C ALA A 418 -12.72 -11.23 25.80
N LYS A 419 -12.75 -10.17 24.99
CA LYS A 419 -11.95 -10.00 23.76
C LYS A 419 -10.94 -8.87 23.88
N TYR A 420 -9.78 -9.05 23.27
CA TYR A 420 -8.83 -7.98 22.98
C TYR A 420 -8.49 -8.02 21.48
N LYS A 421 -8.68 -6.92 20.77
CA LYS A 421 -8.66 -6.85 19.30
C LYS A 421 -7.41 -6.12 18.82
N ILE A 422 -6.55 -6.80 18.07
CA ILE A 422 -5.33 -6.27 17.47
C ILE A 422 -5.51 -6.18 15.96
N PHE A 423 -5.32 -4.99 15.39
CA PHE A 423 -5.26 -4.78 13.95
C PHE A 423 -3.84 -4.46 13.49
N ILE A 424 -3.27 -5.32 12.65
CA ILE A 424 -1.92 -5.14 12.10
C ILE A 424 -2.01 -4.36 10.79
N ASN A 425 -1.44 -3.17 10.78
CA ASN A 425 -1.32 -2.30 9.62
C ASN A 425 0.10 -2.32 9.03
N THR A 426 0.28 -1.67 7.87
CA THR A 426 1.55 -1.62 7.10
C THR A 426 1.82 -0.19 6.64
N ILE A 427 1.64 0.76 7.55
CA ILE A 427 1.62 2.19 7.30
C ILE A 427 3.08 2.68 7.08
N ILE A 428 3.52 2.78 5.80
CA ILE A 428 4.86 3.25 5.32
C ILE A 428 5.23 4.70 5.68
N SER A 429 6.06 4.92 6.70
CA SER A 429 6.27 6.25 7.31
C SER A 429 6.92 7.30 6.40
N ILE A 430 7.68 6.87 5.39
CA ILE A 430 8.37 7.74 4.44
C ILE A 430 7.62 7.90 3.12
N SER A 431 7.83 9.04 2.48
CA SER A 431 7.44 9.28 1.09
C SER A 431 8.64 9.15 0.15
N LEU A 432 8.41 9.09 -1.15
CA LEU A 432 9.50 9.12 -2.12
C LEU A 432 10.20 10.48 -2.09
N ASP A 433 9.40 11.53 -2.08
CA ASP A 433 9.75 12.93 -1.80
C ASP A 433 8.52 13.62 -1.18
N ASP A 434 8.55 14.93 -0.92
CA ASP A 434 7.45 15.64 -0.27
C ASP A 434 6.14 15.63 -1.10
N HIS A 435 6.16 15.32 -2.40
CA HIS A 435 4.97 15.36 -3.26
C HIS A 435 4.54 13.98 -3.80
N ASN A 436 5.37 12.95 -3.62
CA ASN A 436 5.16 11.59 -4.12
C ASN A 436 5.02 10.59 -2.96
N CYS A 437 3.77 10.29 -2.56
CA CYS A 437 3.50 9.29 -1.54
C CYS A 437 3.78 7.86 -2.04
N ILE A 438 4.20 6.99 -1.12
CA ILE A 438 4.33 5.55 -1.39
C ILE A 438 3.00 4.86 -1.03
N PRO A 439 2.35 4.14 -1.97
CA PRO A 439 1.15 3.38 -1.65
C PRO A 439 1.45 2.23 -0.67
N THR A 440 0.72 2.18 0.45
CA THR A 440 0.79 1.07 1.41
C THR A 440 0.53 -0.30 0.77
N SER A 441 -0.29 -0.35 -0.28
CA SER A 441 -0.54 -1.58 -1.03
C SER A 441 0.71 -2.14 -1.72
N ASP A 442 1.65 -1.29 -2.12
CA ASP A 442 2.84 -1.74 -2.84
C ASP A 442 3.81 -2.48 -1.92
N ASN A 443 3.95 -2.03 -0.67
CA ASN A 443 4.70 -2.76 0.35
C ASN A 443 4.17 -4.19 0.53
N ARG A 444 2.85 -4.31 0.73
CA ARG A 444 2.19 -5.60 0.93
C ARG A 444 2.27 -6.49 -0.30
N LEU A 445 2.13 -5.92 -1.50
CA LEU A 445 2.27 -6.66 -2.76
C LEU A 445 3.70 -7.19 -2.92
N LEU A 446 4.72 -6.37 -2.65
CA LEU A 446 6.12 -6.80 -2.72
C LEU A 446 6.44 -7.88 -1.69
N ARG A 447 5.98 -7.72 -0.43
CA ARG A 447 6.05 -8.77 0.60
C ARG A 447 5.47 -10.09 0.10
N ARG A 448 4.28 -10.02 -0.51
CA ARG A 448 3.57 -11.19 -1.04
C ARG A 448 4.31 -11.85 -2.20
N ILE A 449 4.80 -11.06 -3.16
CA ILE A 449 5.56 -11.55 -4.33
C ILE A 449 6.81 -12.30 -3.86
N VAL A 450 7.60 -11.72 -2.96
CA VAL A 450 8.84 -12.35 -2.49
C VAL A 450 8.53 -13.63 -1.70
N ARG A 451 7.59 -13.55 -0.75
CA ARG A 451 7.20 -14.69 0.09
C ARG A 451 6.65 -15.86 -0.73
N ASP A 452 5.67 -15.59 -1.60
CA ASP A 452 4.97 -16.63 -2.35
C ASP A 452 5.93 -17.32 -3.34
N PHE A 453 6.85 -16.56 -3.95
CA PHE A 453 7.90 -17.11 -4.80
C PHE A 453 8.90 -17.96 -4.00
N ASN A 454 9.38 -17.47 -2.86
CA ASN A 454 10.34 -18.19 -2.02
C ASN A 454 9.76 -19.49 -1.43
N LYS A 455 8.45 -19.54 -1.18
CA LYS A 455 7.72 -20.75 -0.77
C LYS A 455 7.39 -21.69 -1.93
N GLY A 456 7.65 -21.28 -3.18
CA GLY A 456 7.26 -22.03 -4.38
C GLY A 456 5.74 -22.11 -4.58
N ALA A 457 4.97 -21.23 -3.95
CA ALA A 457 3.51 -21.25 -3.98
C ALA A 457 2.94 -20.59 -5.24
N PHE A 458 3.49 -19.43 -5.62
CA PHE A 458 3.07 -18.68 -6.80
C PHE A 458 4.23 -17.96 -7.46
N THR A 459 4.18 -17.83 -8.78
CA THR A 459 5.04 -16.93 -9.53
C THR A 459 4.65 -15.47 -9.31
N ALA A 460 5.56 -14.53 -9.59
CA ALA A 460 5.27 -13.09 -9.53
C ALA A 460 4.06 -12.70 -10.39
N ARG A 461 3.92 -13.34 -11.56
CA ARG A 461 2.81 -13.11 -12.49
C ARG A 461 1.47 -13.51 -11.86
N GLU A 462 1.39 -14.70 -11.26
CA GLU A 462 0.16 -15.17 -10.61
C GLU A 462 -0.22 -14.30 -9.41
N THR A 463 0.76 -13.93 -8.57
CA THR A 463 0.52 -13.02 -7.44
C THR A 463 0.00 -11.66 -7.90
N ILE A 464 0.60 -11.06 -8.94
CA ILE A 464 0.14 -9.79 -9.52
C ILE A 464 -1.27 -9.92 -10.10
N SER A 465 -1.54 -11.00 -10.84
CA SER A 465 -2.85 -11.27 -11.44
C SER A 465 -3.95 -11.40 -10.39
N ASN A 466 -3.67 -12.03 -9.25
CA ASN A 466 -4.66 -12.23 -8.18
C ASN A 466 -4.81 -11.01 -7.25
N TRP A 467 -3.83 -10.09 -7.22
CA TRP A 467 -3.83 -8.95 -6.31
C TRP A 467 -5.12 -8.11 -6.28
N PRO A 468 -5.82 -7.85 -7.41
CA PRO A 468 -7.09 -7.13 -7.39
C PRO A 468 -8.20 -7.81 -6.56
N ASN A 469 -8.23 -9.15 -6.52
CA ASN A 469 -9.21 -9.90 -5.74
C ASN A 469 -8.94 -9.77 -4.24
N VAL A 470 -7.68 -9.93 -3.86
CA VAL A 470 -7.19 -9.73 -2.49
C VAL A 470 -7.57 -8.33 -1.98
N ARG A 471 -7.32 -7.29 -2.79
CA ARG A 471 -7.66 -5.91 -2.44
C ARG A 471 -9.17 -5.69 -2.31
N ARG A 472 -9.98 -6.36 -3.13
CA ARG A 472 -11.45 -6.29 -3.05
C ARG A 472 -11.96 -6.89 -1.75
N ALA A 473 -11.44 -8.07 -1.38
CA ALA A 473 -11.78 -8.73 -0.13
C ALA A 473 -11.37 -7.90 1.09
N GLU A 474 -10.17 -7.30 1.09
CA GLU A 474 -9.72 -6.44 2.19
C GLU A 474 -10.65 -5.25 2.44
N VAL A 475 -11.08 -4.57 1.38
CA VAL A 475 -12.00 -3.41 1.46
C VAL A 475 -13.35 -3.81 2.00
N LYS A 476 -13.83 -5.00 1.65
CA LYS A 476 -15.16 -5.48 2.05
C LYS A 476 -15.17 -6.08 3.46
N TRP A 477 -14.16 -6.87 3.81
CA TRP A 477 -14.20 -7.79 4.95
C TRP A 477 -13.20 -7.48 6.07
N ILE A 478 -12.23 -6.58 5.85
CA ILE A 478 -11.10 -6.38 6.78
C ILE A 478 -11.03 -4.94 7.27
N TYR A 479 -10.87 -3.96 6.36
CA TYR A 479 -10.74 -2.55 6.73
C TYR A 479 -11.95 -1.94 7.46
N PRO A 480 -13.21 -2.41 7.26
CA PRO A 480 -14.33 -1.89 8.05
C PRO A 480 -14.19 -2.10 9.56
N PHE A 481 -13.39 -3.07 9.99
CA PHE A 481 -13.20 -3.42 11.40
C PHE A 481 -11.88 -2.88 11.99
N GLN A 482 -11.11 -2.07 11.26
CA GLN A 482 -9.81 -1.61 11.75
C GLN A 482 -9.93 -0.66 12.96
N GLU A 483 -10.90 0.25 12.94
CA GLU A 483 -11.08 1.25 14.02
C GLU A 483 -11.78 0.66 15.25
N THR A 484 -12.34 -0.56 15.15
CA THR A 484 -12.93 -1.28 16.29
C THR A 484 -11.89 -2.03 17.14
N ALA A 485 -10.63 -2.10 16.67
CA ALA A 485 -9.54 -2.74 17.40
C ALA A 485 -9.15 -1.96 18.67
N ASP A 486 -8.77 -2.66 19.75
CA ASP A 486 -8.19 -2.06 20.96
C ASP A 486 -6.85 -1.40 20.64
N VAL A 487 -6.03 -2.05 19.81
CA VAL A 487 -4.72 -1.55 19.41
C VAL A 487 -4.45 -1.78 17.93
N LEU A 488 -3.82 -0.78 17.30
CA LEU A 488 -3.26 -0.89 15.96
C LEU A 488 -1.74 -1.07 16.06
N PHE A 489 -1.22 -2.11 15.42
CA PHE A 489 0.21 -2.41 15.36
C PHE A 489 0.73 -2.18 13.94
N ASN A 490 1.75 -1.33 13.77
CA ASN A 490 2.37 -1.11 12.46
C ASN A 490 3.56 -2.06 12.25
N SER A 491 3.45 -2.94 11.25
CA SER A 491 4.52 -3.88 10.91
C SER A 491 5.46 -3.38 9.82
N ALA A 492 5.25 -2.18 9.26
CA ALA A 492 6.14 -1.63 8.25
C ALA A 492 7.50 -1.25 8.83
N TYR A 493 8.57 -1.49 8.07
CA TYR A 493 9.92 -1.05 8.42
C TYR A 493 10.36 0.09 7.50
N LEU A 494 11.22 0.98 8.03
CA LEU A 494 11.75 2.12 7.30
C LEU A 494 12.63 1.70 6.11
N VAL A 495 13.56 0.77 6.35
CA VAL A 495 14.51 0.25 5.35
C VAL A 495 13.96 -0.92 4.53
N GLU A 496 12.66 -1.20 4.67
CA GLU A 496 12.05 -2.41 4.13
C GLU A 496 12.23 -2.57 2.63
N PHE A 497 11.95 -1.51 1.87
CA PHE A 497 12.04 -1.57 0.41
C PHE A 497 13.47 -1.75 -0.07
N ALA A 498 14.46 -1.19 0.65
CA ALA A 498 15.88 -1.38 0.37
C ALA A 498 16.30 -2.84 0.55
N VAL A 499 15.78 -3.52 1.57
CA VAL A 499 16.02 -4.96 1.81
C VAL A 499 15.27 -5.83 0.81
N ILE A 500 13.98 -5.56 0.60
CA ILE A 500 13.11 -6.30 -0.33
C ILE A 500 13.62 -6.18 -1.77
N ARG A 501 14.20 -5.03 -2.16
CA ARG A 501 14.75 -4.80 -3.51
C ARG A 501 15.68 -5.93 -3.95
N VAL A 502 16.59 -6.37 -3.08
CA VAL A 502 17.60 -7.41 -3.36
C VAL A 502 16.96 -8.73 -3.79
N HIS A 503 15.76 -9.02 -3.27
CA HIS A 503 15.00 -10.23 -3.60
C HIS A 503 14.03 -10.00 -4.77
N ALA A 504 13.27 -8.90 -4.70
CA ALA A 504 12.16 -8.64 -5.61
C ALA A 504 12.60 -8.33 -7.05
N GLU A 505 13.76 -7.69 -7.27
CA GLU A 505 14.21 -7.35 -8.63
C GLU A 505 14.37 -8.58 -9.53
N GLN A 506 14.98 -9.64 -9.01
CA GLN A 506 15.19 -10.89 -9.74
C GLN A 506 13.84 -11.56 -10.05
N ILE A 507 12.95 -11.61 -9.06
CA ILE A 507 11.63 -12.24 -9.16
C ILE A 507 10.74 -11.50 -10.18
N LEU A 508 10.65 -10.18 -10.08
CA LEU A 508 9.83 -9.34 -10.97
C LEU A 508 10.34 -9.37 -12.42
N SER A 509 11.66 -9.50 -12.62
CA SER A 509 12.27 -9.58 -13.95
C SER A 509 11.88 -10.84 -14.73
N THR A 510 11.31 -11.85 -14.06
CA THR A 510 10.80 -13.06 -14.72
C THR A 510 9.45 -12.86 -15.43
N VAL A 511 8.74 -11.76 -15.16
CA VAL A 511 7.42 -11.50 -15.75
C VAL A 511 7.56 -11.13 -17.23
N PRO A 512 6.99 -11.90 -18.18
CA PRO A 512 7.14 -11.66 -19.61
C PRO A 512 6.51 -10.35 -20.08
N ARG A 513 7.16 -9.62 -21.00
CA ARG A 513 6.66 -8.33 -21.51
C ARG A 513 5.34 -8.40 -22.27
N ASN A 514 4.99 -9.57 -22.78
CA ASN A 514 3.81 -9.79 -23.62
C ASN A 514 2.53 -10.08 -22.81
N CYS A 515 2.58 -10.14 -21.47
CA CYS A 515 1.40 -10.35 -20.64
C CYS A 515 0.94 -9.06 -19.92
N PRO A 516 -0.34 -8.95 -19.53
CA PRO A 516 -0.87 -7.76 -18.87
C PRO A 516 -0.18 -7.42 -17.54
N GLU A 517 0.26 -8.44 -16.80
CA GLU A 517 0.90 -8.31 -15.48
C GLU A 517 2.23 -7.56 -15.54
N TYR A 518 2.89 -7.55 -16.71
CA TYR A 518 4.14 -6.82 -16.92
C TYR A 518 4.02 -5.32 -16.58
N SER A 519 2.83 -4.74 -16.74
CA SER A 519 2.58 -3.34 -16.38
C SER A 519 2.89 -3.06 -14.92
N GLU A 520 2.39 -3.91 -14.01
CA GLU A 520 2.64 -3.76 -12.57
C GLU A 520 4.07 -4.18 -12.22
N ALA A 521 4.60 -5.24 -12.83
CA ALA A 521 5.98 -5.66 -12.58
C ALA A 521 6.99 -4.57 -12.95
N ASN A 522 6.83 -3.95 -14.13
CA ASN A 522 7.67 -2.84 -14.58
C ASN A 522 7.52 -1.60 -13.68
N ARG A 523 6.30 -1.30 -13.22
CA ARG A 523 6.04 -0.20 -12.27
C ARG A 523 6.75 -0.44 -10.94
N LEU A 524 6.69 -1.65 -10.40
CA LEU A 524 7.35 -2.02 -9.15
C LEU A 524 8.87 -2.03 -9.28
N LEU A 525 9.44 -2.52 -10.39
CA LEU A 525 10.88 -2.43 -10.67
C LEU A 525 11.36 -0.98 -10.71
N LYS A 526 10.62 -0.11 -11.40
CA LYS A 526 10.92 1.32 -11.42
C LYS A 526 10.82 1.94 -10.03
N PHE A 527 9.81 1.58 -9.25
CA PHE A 527 9.67 2.04 -7.87
C PHE A 527 10.83 1.59 -6.97
N LEU A 528 11.23 0.32 -7.05
CA LEU A 528 12.36 -0.22 -6.28
C LEU A 528 13.70 0.42 -6.67
N SER A 529 13.84 0.88 -7.92
CA SER A 529 15.09 1.51 -8.38
C SER A 529 15.47 2.78 -7.60
N TYR A 530 14.52 3.41 -6.90
CA TYR A 530 14.75 4.58 -6.06
C TYR A 530 15.38 4.27 -4.70
N PHE A 531 15.49 3.00 -4.28
CA PHE A 531 15.98 2.64 -2.95
C PHE A 531 17.39 2.04 -3.02
N THR A 532 18.36 2.56 -2.29
CA THR A 532 19.70 1.95 -2.20
C THR A 532 19.56 0.53 -1.64
N PRO A 533 20.04 -0.53 -2.34
CA PRO A 533 19.85 -1.91 -1.91
C PRO A 533 20.61 -2.18 -0.60
N VAL A 534 19.97 -2.88 0.33
CA VAL A 534 20.52 -3.25 1.64
C VAL A 534 20.50 -4.77 1.80
N SER A 535 21.61 -5.35 2.26
CA SER A 535 21.69 -6.79 2.54
C SER A 535 20.77 -7.19 3.69
N ASP A 536 20.13 -8.35 3.58
CA ASP A 536 19.29 -8.92 4.63
C ASP A 536 20.07 -9.67 5.72
N ARG A 537 21.41 -9.65 5.71
CA ARG A 537 22.25 -10.38 6.68
C ARG A 537 22.08 -9.89 8.11
N GLU A 538 21.89 -8.60 8.30
CA GLU A 538 21.77 -7.98 9.62
C GLU A 538 20.34 -8.04 10.18
N ILE A 539 19.39 -8.57 9.42
CA ILE A 539 18.00 -8.76 9.87
C ILE A 539 17.96 -9.89 10.92
N PRO A 540 17.49 -9.65 12.15
CA PRO A 540 17.44 -10.69 13.17
C PRO A 540 16.56 -11.88 12.76
N PRO A 541 16.85 -13.12 13.20
CA PRO A 541 16.03 -14.30 12.89
C PRO A 541 14.58 -14.21 13.40
N THR A 542 14.33 -13.39 14.42
CA THR A 542 12.99 -13.14 14.99
C THR A 542 12.26 -11.96 14.34
N SER A 543 12.92 -11.26 13.40
CA SER A 543 12.34 -10.11 12.69
C SER A 543 11.11 -10.51 11.88
N LEU A 544 10.13 -9.60 11.81
CA LEU A 544 8.96 -9.77 10.98
C LEU A 544 9.31 -9.82 9.48
N LEU A 545 10.40 -9.17 9.06
CA LEU A 545 10.86 -9.23 7.67
C LEU A 545 11.24 -10.65 7.24
N ARG A 546 11.66 -11.51 8.18
CA ARG A 546 12.05 -12.91 7.91
C ARG A 546 10.88 -13.79 7.47
N GLU A 547 9.64 -13.36 7.68
CA GLU A 547 8.45 -14.00 7.08
C GLU A 547 8.50 -13.93 5.55
N PHE A 548 9.05 -12.86 5.00
CA PHE A 548 9.03 -12.56 3.56
C PHE A 548 10.34 -12.92 2.88
N VAL A 549 11.48 -12.48 3.45
CA VAL A 549 12.81 -12.69 2.83
C VAL A 549 13.49 -14.00 3.25
N GLY A 550 12.89 -14.76 4.18
CA GLY A 550 13.45 -16.02 4.69
C GLY A 550 14.52 -15.83 5.78
N GLY A 551 14.94 -16.93 6.42
CA GLY A 551 15.91 -16.94 7.53
C GLY A 551 15.30 -16.78 8.93
N SER A 552 14.01 -17.07 9.08
CA SER A 552 13.27 -16.97 10.34
C SER A 552 13.62 -18.10 11.31
N SER A 553 13.69 -17.79 12.61
CA SER A 553 13.72 -18.80 13.69
C SER A 553 12.34 -19.38 13.99
N PHE A 554 11.27 -18.70 13.60
CA PHE A 554 9.91 -19.21 13.69
C PHE A 554 9.59 -20.18 12.55
N LYS A 555 8.87 -21.26 12.86
CA LYS A 555 8.23 -22.14 11.89
C LYS A 555 6.87 -21.57 11.50
N TYR A 556 6.56 -21.46 10.22
CA TYR A 556 5.31 -20.89 9.70
C TYR A 556 4.39 -21.95 9.15
#